data_AF-A0A381NA98-F1
#
_entry.id   AF-A0A381NA98-F1
#
_cell.length_a   1.000
_cell.length_b   1.000
_cell.length_c   1.000
_cell.angle_alpha   90.00
_cell.angle_beta   90.00
_cell.angle_gamma   90.00
#
_symmetry.space_group_name_H-M   'P 1'
#
loop_
_entity.id
_entity.type
_entity.pdbx_description
1 polymer ?
#
loop_
_entity_poly.entity_id
_entity_poly.type
_entity_poly.pdbx_seq_one_letter_code
_entity_poly.pdbx_strand_id
1 'polypeptide(L)' 'MSDIKRFQVSERMSQCVVHGNTVYTAGQVAHSAQGAPVADQTRAILAQIDE' A
#
# COMPACT_ATOMS: atom_id res chain seq x y z
N MET A 1 24.01 8.32 -5.63
CA MET A 1 22.79 7.93 -6.37
C MET A 1 21.98 7.04 -5.46
N SER A 2 20.88 7.54 -4.90
CA SER A 2 19.96 6.72 -4.11
C SER A 2 19.15 5.84 -5.06
N ASP A 3 19.36 4.53 -4.96
CA ASP A 3 18.67 3.51 -5.75
C ASP A 3 17.15 3.52 -5.47
N ILE A 4 16.34 3.24 -6.49
CA ILE A 4 14.87 3.16 -6.38
C ILE A 4 14.49 1.69 -6.33
N LYS A 5 13.97 1.25 -5.18
CA LYS A 5 13.47 -0.11 -5.01
C LYS A 5 11.95 -0.12 -5.12
N ARG A 6 11.43 -1.04 -5.92
CA ARG A 6 9.99 -1.20 -6.17
C ARG A 6 9.54 -2.56 -5.68
N PHE A 7 8.37 -2.61 -5.06
CA PHE A 7 7.78 -3.83 -4.51
C PHE A 7 6.40 -4.06 -5.11
N GLN A 8 6.03 -5.34 -5.26
CA GLN A 8 4.75 -5.79 -5.82
C GLN A 8 4.41 -5.03 -7.11
N VAL A 9 5.27 -5.20 -8.11
CA VAL A 9 5.22 -4.43 -9.36
C VAL A 9 4.26 -5.09 -10.35
N SER A 10 3.39 -4.28 -10.93
CA SER A 10 2.54 -4.64 -12.07
C SER A 10 2.76 -3.64 -13.22
N GLU A 11 2.22 -3.93 -14.40
CA GLU A 11 2.25 -3.04 -15.56
C GLU A 11 1.68 -1.64 -15.25
N ARG A 12 0.63 -1.58 -14.42
CA ARG A 12 -0.03 -0.33 -14.06
C ARG A 12 0.72 0.44 -12.97
N MET A 13 1.18 -0.23 -11.92
CA MET A 13 1.79 0.41 -10.75
C MET A 13 2.63 -0.54 -9.89
N SER A 14 3.52 0.04 -9.07
CA SER A 14 4.15 -0.63 -7.92
C SER A 14 3.35 -0.31 -6.65
N GLN A 15 3.08 -1.31 -5.79
CA GLN A 15 2.33 -1.05 -4.54
C GLN A 15 3.16 -0.27 -3.52
N CYS A 16 4.47 -0.44 -3.53
CA CYS A 16 5.39 0.31 -2.68
C CYS A 16 6.67 0.67 -3.44
N VAL A 17 7.19 1.88 -3.19
CA VAL A 17 8.47 2.36 -3.72
C VAL A 17 9.28 2.97 -2.58
N VAL A 18 10.56 2.61 -2.50
CA VAL A 18 11.50 3.16 -1.53
C VAL A 18 12.57 3.95 -2.28
N HIS A 19 12.80 5.18 -1.83
CA HIS A 19 13.87 6.04 -2.32
C HIS A 19 14.56 6.73 -1.13
N GLY A 20 15.81 6.34 -0.86
CA GLY A 20 16.50 6.74 0.37
C GLY A 20 15.77 6.22 1.61
N ASN A 21 15.40 7.13 2.51
CA ASN A 21 14.61 6.84 3.72
C ASN A 21 13.11 7.11 3.56
N THR A 22 12.64 7.47 2.36
CA THR A 22 11.23 7.77 2.12
C THR A 22 10.54 6.57 1.47
N VAL A 23 9.40 6.19 2.05
CA VAL A 23 8.51 5.14 1.54
C VAL A 23 7.29 5.79 0.90
N TYR A 24 6.93 5.33 -0.30
CA TYR A 24 5.72 5.74 -1.02
C TYR A 24 4.83 4.52 -1.21
N THR A 25 3.61 4.55 -0.68
CA THR A 25 2.60 3.52 -0.89
C THR A 25 1.62 3.94 -1.97
N ALA A 26 1.15 2.99 -2.77
CA ALA A 26 0.00 3.21 -3.64
C ALA A 26 -1.28 3.43 -2.83
N GLY A 27 -2.38 3.77 -3.52
CA GLY A 27 -3.68 3.89 -2.87
C GLY A 27 -4.13 2.55 -2.29
N GLN A 28 -4.31 2.51 -0.97
CA GLN A 28 -4.75 1.32 -0.25
C GLN A 28 -6.27 1.30 -0.11
N VAL A 29 -6.88 0.15 -0.35
CA VAL A 29 -8.33 -0.05 -0.27
C VAL A 29 -8.64 -1.33 0.48
N ALA A 30 -9.80 -1.40 1.14
CA ALA A 30 -10.17 -2.50 2.02
C ALA A 30 -10.54 -3.79 1.26
N HIS A 31 -9.54 -4.49 0.70
CA HIS A 31 -9.76 -5.71 -0.08
C HIS A 31 -10.47 -6.82 0.70
N SER A 32 -10.17 -6.95 2.00
CA SER A 32 -10.73 -7.97 2.89
C SER A 32 -12.03 -7.55 3.59
N ALA A 33 -12.45 -6.29 3.48
CA ALA A 33 -13.63 -5.75 4.16
C ALA A 33 -14.53 -4.92 3.22
N GLN A 34 -14.62 -5.32 1.95
CA GLN A 34 -15.42 -4.61 0.95
C GLN A 34 -16.90 -4.57 1.36
N GLY A 35 -17.49 -3.37 1.31
CA GLY A 35 -18.89 -3.14 1.68
C GLY A 35 -19.17 -3.14 3.19
N ALA A 36 -18.16 -3.38 4.04
CA ALA A 36 -18.28 -3.29 5.48
C ALA A 36 -18.45 -1.82 5.96
N PRO A 37 -18.83 -1.58 7.23
CA PRO A 37 -18.79 -0.25 7.81
C PRO A 37 -17.41 0.41 7.65
N VAL A 38 -17.39 1.75 7.59
CA VAL A 38 -16.15 2.52 7.36
C VAL A 38 -15.05 2.17 8.38
N ALA A 39 -15.41 1.92 9.64
CA ALA A 39 -14.45 1.56 10.68
C ALA A 39 -13.70 0.27 10.37
N ASP A 40 -14.38 -0.73 9.80
CA ASP A 40 -13.76 -2.02 9.47
C ASP A 40 -12.92 -1.93 8.20
N GLN A 41 -13.39 -1.16 7.22
CA GLN A 41 -12.58 -0.84 6.04
C GLN A 41 -11.29 -0.12 6.41
N THR A 42 -11.36 0.87 7.32
CA THR A 42 -10.17 1.58 7.80
C THR A 42 -9.20 0.64 8.51
N ARG A 43 -9.67 -0.27 9.37
CA ARG A 43 -8.80 -1.26 10.02
C ARG A 43 -8.12 -2.18 9.01
N ALA A 44 -8.85 -2.64 8.00
CA ALA A 44 -8.29 -3.48 6.94
C ALA A 44 -7.19 -2.75 6.13
N ILE A 45 -7.41 -1.46 5.81
CA ILE A 45 -6.42 -0.63 5.11
C ILE A 45 -5.16 -0.44 5.97
N LEU A 46 -5.31 -0.15 7.26
CA LEU A 46 -4.17 0.03 8.17
C LEU A 46 -3.36 -1.28 8.31
N ALA A 47 -4.04 -2.41 8.46
CA ALA A 47 -3.38 -3.72 8.51
C ALA A 47 -2.57 -4.00 7.23
N GLN A 48 -3.11 -3.66 6.06
CA GLN A 48 -2.39 -3.80 4.78
C GLN A 48 -1.16 -2.89 4.66
N ILE A 49 -1.13 -1.75 5.36
CA ILE A 49 0.04 -0.86 5.37
C ILE A 49 1.13 -1.39 6.30
N ASP A 50 0.75 -2.10 7.36
CA ASP A 50 1.68 -2.65 8.36
C ASP A 50 2.40 -3.93 7.88
N GLU A 51 1.81 -4.67 6.92
CA GLU A 51 2.37 -5.89 6.30
C GLU A 51 3.36 -5.61 5.16
#